data_AF-A0A2V8KDF5-F1
#
_entry.id   AF-A0A2V8KDF5-F1
#
_cell.length_a   1.000
_cell.length_b   1.000
_cell.length_c   1.000
_cell.angle_alpha   90.00
_cell.angle_beta   90.00
_cell.angle_gamma   90.00
#
_symmetry.space_group_name_H-M   'P 1'
#
loop_
_entity.id
_entity.type
_entity.pdbx_description
1 polymer ?
#
loop_
_entity_poly.entity_id
_entity_poly.type
_entity_poly.pdbx_seq_one_letter_code
_entity_poly.pdbx_strand_id
1 'polypeptide(L)'
;YTVAVQNAAPPKHMGIATASATFFRSIGSTVGVAIFGSLLLTHYHHDFAKAVPRGVPQEATTAFSNPLLLGQMRPQLEATFSRFDNGPRLLETLYASVGPALLGGIQSIFLISAGLMIGLSALNFLLKDETLRHGPPPPTAE
;
A
#
# COMPACT_ATOMS: atom_id res chain seq x y z
N TYR A 1 4.14 18.10 12.48
CA TYR A 1 5.44 18.08 11.76
C TYR A 1 5.86 19.43 11.21
N THR A 2 5.03 20.14 10.44
CA THR A 2 5.41 21.45 9.86
C THR A 2 5.80 22.48 10.91
N VAL A 3 5.02 22.61 12.00
CA VAL A 3 5.31 23.57 13.09
C VAL A 3 6.60 23.21 13.87
N ALA A 4 6.86 21.93 14.12
CA ALA A 4 8.07 21.47 14.80
C ALA A 4 9.35 21.71 13.97
N VAL A 5 9.32 21.36 12.68
CA VAL A 5 10.43 21.61 11.74
C VAL A 5 10.64 23.11 11.52
N GLN A 6 9.56 23.89 11.47
CA GLN A 6 9.62 25.34 11.36
C GLN A 6 10.15 26.01 12.64
N ASN A 7 9.84 25.48 13.82
CA ASN A 7 10.36 25.98 15.10
C ASN A 7 11.85 25.70 15.30
N ALA A 8 12.35 24.58 14.79
CA ALA A 8 13.77 24.20 14.88
C ALA A 8 14.66 24.87 13.81
N ALA A 9 14.08 25.40 12.73
CA ALA A 9 14.84 26.04 11.65
C ALA A 9 15.02 27.55 11.88
N PRO A 10 16.22 28.12 11.64
CA PRO A 10 16.41 29.56 11.59
C PRO A 10 15.49 30.20 10.52
N PRO A 11 14.97 31.43 10.72
CA PRO A 11 14.04 32.08 9.77
C PRO A 11 14.54 32.11 8.34
N LYS A 12 15.86 32.34 8.17
CA LYS A 12 16.55 32.37 6.88
C LYS A 12 16.55 31.03 6.13
N HIS A 13 16.26 29.91 6.81
CA HIS A 13 16.27 28.55 6.26
C HIS A 13 14.90 27.86 6.30
N MET A 14 13.81 28.54 6.70
CA MET A 14 12.46 27.94 6.75
C MET A 14 11.97 27.38 5.41
N GLY A 15 12.36 28.03 4.30
CA GLY A 15 12.04 27.55 2.95
C GLY A 15 12.69 26.20 2.64
N ILE A 16 13.95 26.01 3.05
CA ILE A 16 14.68 24.74 2.91
C ILE A 16 14.03 23.67 3.78
N ALA A 17 13.74 23.98 5.05
CA ALA A 17 13.15 23.06 6.00
C ALA A 17 11.77 22.52 5.53
N THR A 18 10.94 23.40 4.96
CA THR A 18 9.63 23.00 4.40
C THR A 18 9.78 22.21 3.11
N ALA A 19 10.67 22.63 2.20
CA ALA A 19 10.92 21.92 0.94
C ALA A 19 11.46 20.50 1.17
N SER A 20 12.41 20.34 2.09
CA SER A 20 12.97 19.03 2.46
C SER A 20 11.89 18.10 3.03
N ALA A 21 11.00 18.59 3.90
CA ALA A 21 9.91 17.78 4.44
C ALA A 21 8.94 17.29 3.34
N THR A 22 8.63 18.14 2.37
CA THR A 22 7.80 17.76 1.21
C THR A 22 8.52 16.76 0.30
N PHE A 23 9.81 16.96 0.06
CA PHE A 23 10.64 16.05 -0.74
C PHE A 23 10.68 14.63 -0.15
N PHE A 24 10.98 14.49 1.14
CA PHE A 24 10.97 13.19 1.81
C PHE A 24 9.60 12.52 1.81
N ARG A 25 8.51 13.29 1.93
CA ARG A 25 7.15 12.75 1.81
C ARG A 25 6.87 12.19 0.42
N SER A 26 7.32 12.89 -0.64
CA SER A 26 7.18 12.42 -2.02
C SER A 26 7.95 11.11 -2.25
N ILE A 27 9.20 11.03 -1.79
CA ILE A 27 9.98 9.78 -1.84
C ILE A 27 9.25 8.67 -1.09
N GLY A 28 8.81 8.94 0.15
CA GLY A 28 8.06 7.98 0.95
C GLY A 28 6.80 7.48 0.26
N SER A 29 6.05 8.35 -0.42
CA SER A 29 4.85 7.94 -1.15
C SER A 29 5.13 7.02 -2.34
N THR A 30 6.17 7.31 -3.13
CA THR A 30 6.50 6.50 -4.31
C THR A 30 7.06 5.13 -3.91
N VAL A 31 7.98 5.10 -2.95
CA VAL A 31 8.55 3.88 -2.40
C VAL A 31 7.47 3.05 -1.69
N GLY A 32 6.61 3.69 -0.89
CA GLY A 32 5.52 3.01 -0.19
C GLY A 32 4.54 2.33 -1.14
N VAL A 33 4.13 3.01 -2.22
CA VAL A 33 3.26 2.43 -3.25
C VAL A 33 3.92 1.23 -3.94
N ALA A 34 5.22 1.31 -4.27
CA ALA A 34 5.94 0.21 -4.91
C ALA A 34 6.05 -1.03 -4.00
N ILE A 35 6.36 -0.83 -2.72
CA ILE A 35 6.46 -1.92 -1.73
C ILE A 35 5.08 -2.56 -1.52
N PHE A 36 4.06 -1.75 -1.25
CA PHE A 36 2.71 -2.26 -1.00
C PHE A 36 2.09 -2.91 -2.24
N GLY A 37 2.32 -2.38 -3.44
CA GLY A 37 1.91 -3.03 -4.69
C GLY A 37 2.57 -4.40 -4.89
N SER A 38 3.86 -4.51 -4.57
CA SER A 38 4.60 -5.78 -4.64
C SER A 38 4.08 -6.80 -3.63
N LEU A 39 3.79 -6.36 -2.40
CA LEU A 39 3.17 -7.20 -1.37
C LEU A 39 1.77 -7.66 -1.78
N LEU A 40 0.94 -6.76 -2.29
CA LEU A 40 -0.41 -7.08 -2.76
C LEU A 40 -0.36 -8.19 -3.81
N LEU A 41 0.50 -8.03 -4.81
CA LEU A 41 0.63 -8.99 -5.90
C LEU A 41 1.19 -10.33 -5.41
N THR A 42 2.13 -10.31 -4.46
CA THR A 42 2.68 -11.54 -3.85
C THR A 42 1.61 -12.32 -3.10
N HIS A 43 0.83 -11.63 -2.26
CA HIS A 43 -0.29 -12.23 -1.53
C HIS A 43 -1.37 -12.75 -2.47
N TYR A 44 -1.73 -11.95 -3.46
CA TYR A 44 -2.70 -12.34 -4.48
C TYR A 44 -2.29 -13.65 -5.18
N HIS A 45 -1.05 -13.75 -5.67
CA HIS A 45 -0.58 -14.98 -6.34
C HIS A 45 -0.65 -16.19 -5.43
N HIS A 46 -0.24 -16.04 -4.17
CA HIS A 46 -0.26 -17.12 -3.20
C HIS A 46 -1.69 -17.57 -2.86
N ASP A 47 -2.60 -16.63 -2.61
CA ASP A 47 -3.98 -16.95 -2.22
C ASP A 47 -4.81 -17.43 -3.41
N PHE A 48 -4.60 -16.84 -4.59
CA PHE A 48 -5.22 -17.28 -5.83
C PHE A 48 -4.79 -18.70 -6.20
N ALA A 49 -3.50 -19.04 -6.13
CA ALA A 49 -3.00 -20.38 -6.43
C ALA A 49 -3.64 -21.47 -5.53
N LYS A 50 -4.01 -21.14 -4.29
CA LYS A 50 -4.72 -22.05 -3.39
C LYS A 50 -6.20 -22.23 -3.76
N ALA A 51 -6.80 -21.23 -4.38
CA ALA A 51 -8.20 -21.24 -4.80
C ALA A 51 -8.42 -21.90 -6.17
N VAL A 52 -7.36 -22.08 -6.98
CA VAL A 52 -7.47 -22.73 -8.30
C VAL A 52 -7.87 -24.20 -8.15
N PRO A 53 -8.98 -24.64 -8.76
CA PRO A 53 -9.39 -26.05 -8.77
C PRO A 53 -8.37 -26.97 -9.45
N ARG A 54 -8.28 -28.22 -8.99
CA ARG A 54 -7.43 -29.24 -9.65
C ARG A 54 -7.98 -29.54 -11.05
N GLY A 55 -7.10 -29.58 -12.04
CA GLY A 55 -7.44 -29.87 -13.44
C GLY A 55 -7.61 -28.64 -14.34
N VAL A 56 -7.36 -27.43 -13.85
CA VAL A 56 -7.28 -26.23 -14.69
C VAL A 56 -5.92 -26.20 -15.42
N PRO A 57 -5.90 -26.07 -16.76
CA PRO A 57 -4.66 -25.92 -17.52
C PRO A 57 -3.89 -24.67 -17.09
N GLN A 58 -2.56 -24.78 -17.02
CA GLN A 58 -1.70 -23.68 -16.56
C GLN A 58 -1.84 -22.44 -17.45
N GLU A 59 -2.00 -22.62 -18.76
CA GLU A 59 -2.25 -21.55 -19.73
C GLU A 59 -3.51 -20.73 -19.39
N ALA A 60 -4.54 -21.38 -18.86
CA ALA A 60 -5.78 -20.74 -18.44
C ALA A 60 -5.58 -19.88 -17.17
N THR A 61 -4.62 -20.26 -16.31
CA THR A 61 -4.28 -19.51 -15.09
C THR A 61 -3.29 -18.36 -15.33
N THR A 62 -2.52 -18.39 -16.41
CA THR A 62 -1.52 -17.35 -16.73
C THR A 62 -2.15 -15.97 -16.83
N ALA A 63 -3.33 -15.87 -17.45
CA ALA A 63 -4.05 -14.60 -17.56
C ALA A 63 -4.45 -14.02 -16.20
N PHE A 64 -4.65 -14.87 -15.19
CA PHE A 64 -4.94 -14.48 -13.82
C PHE A 64 -3.72 -14.07 -13.03
N SER A 65 -2.49 -14.20 -13.56
CA SER A 65 -1.28 -13.69 -12.90
C SER A 65 -1.29 -12.16 -12.80
N ASN A 66 -2.03 -11.49 -13.68
CA ASN A 66 -2.14 -10.04 -13.69
C ASN A 66 -3.61 -9.60 -13.49
N PRO A 67 -4.07 -9.47 -12.23
CA PRO A 67 -5.48 -9.18 -11.94
C PRO A 67 -5.96 -7.83 -12.51
N LEU A 68 -5.03 -6.89 -12.75
CA LEU A 68 -5.32 -5.57 -13.32
C LEU A 68 -5.79 -5.62 -14.77
N LEU A 69 -5.43 -6.67 -15.53
CA LEU A 69 -5.77 -6.83 -16.94
C LEU A 69 -7.00 -7.71 -17.16
N LEU A 70 -7.48 -8.39 -16.12
CA LEU A 70 -8.57 -9.36 -16.21
C LEU A 70 -9.90 -8.76 -16.70
N GLY A 71 -10.17 -7.48 -16.40
CA GLY A 71 -11.34 -6.78 -16.91
C GLY A 71 -11.30 -6.59 -18.43
N GLN A 72 -10.11 -6.36 -18.98
CA GLN A 72 -9.90 -6.16 -20.42
C GLN A 72 -9.84 -7.50 -21.18
N MET A 73 -9.27 -8.54 -20.56
CA MET A 73 -9.09 -9.86 -21.17
C MET A 73 -10.34 -10.74 -21.10
N ARG A 74 -11.40 -10.32 -20.41
CA ARG A 74 -12.60 -11.13 -20.17
C ARG A 74 -13.18 -11.77 -21.45
N PRO A 75 -13.41 -11.06 -22.57
CA PRO A 75 -13.98 -11.68 -23.77
C PRO A 75 -13.05 -12.75 -24.38
N GLN A 76 -11.74 -12.53 -24.32
CA GLN A 76 -10.73 -13.48 -24.82
C GLN A 76 -10.69 -14.75 -23.96
N LEU A 77 -10.84 -14.58 -22.64
CA LEU A 77 -10.91 -15.70 -21.70
C LEU A 77 -12.20 -16.48 -21.92
N GLU A 78 -13.36 -15.84 -22.08
CA GLU A 78 -14.62 -16.52 -22.40
C GLU A 78 -14.51 -17.37 -23.68
N ALA A 79 -13.88 -16.84 -24.74
CA ALA A 79 -13.64 -17.57 -25.99
C ALA A 79 -12.61 -18.72 -25.87
N THR A 80 -11.67 -18.61 -24.93
CA THR A 80 -10.68 -19.66 -24.66
C THR A 80 -11.31 -20.77 -23.82
N PHE A 81 -12.05 -20.40 -22.79
CA PHE A 81 -12.69 -21.33 -21.87
C PHE A 81 -13.89 -22.05 -22.53
N SER A 82 -14.60 -21.45 -23.49
CA SER A 82 -15.68 -22.12 -24.22
C SER A 82 -15.27 -23.39 -24.98
N ARG A 83 -13.97 -23.61 -25.20
CA ARG A 83 -13.42 -24.82 -25.84
C ARG A 83 -13.37 -26.04 -24.91
N PHE A 84 -13.60 -25.85 -23.61
CA PHE A 84 -13.59 -26.92 -22.61
C PHE A 84 -15.02 -27.22 -22.14
N ASP A 85 -15.34 -28.50 -21.91
CA ASP A 85 -16.69 -28.94 -21.51
C ASP A 85 -17.24 -28.23 -20.25
N ASN A 86 -16.37 -27.94 -19.27
CA ASN A 86 -16.71 -27.22 -18.03
C ASN A 86 -16.15 -25.78 -17.99
N GLY A 87 -15.73 -25.24 -19.13
CA GLY A 87 -14.99 -24.00 -19.19
C GLY A 87 -15.70 -22.77 -18.60
N PRO A 88 -16.98 -22.49 -18.91
CA PRO A 88 -17.68 -21.34 -18.35
C PRO A 88 -17.76 -21.35 -16.82
N ARG A 89 -18.02 -22.53 -16.24
CA ARG A 89 -18.10 -22.70 -14.77
C ARG A 89 -16.74 -22.57 -14.10
N LEU A 90 -15.69 -23.08 -14.74
CA LEU A 90 -14.31 -22.88 -14.29
C LEU A 90 -13.93 -21.40 -14.32
N LEU A 91 -14.25 -20.70 -15.41
CA LEU A 91 -13.98 -19.28 -15.56
C LEU A 91 -14.69 -18.46 -14.46
N GLU A 92 -15.96 -18.74 -14.21
CA GLU A 92 -16.73 -18.12 -13.12
C GLU A 92 -16.08 -18.38 -11.75
N THR A 93 -15.64 -19.61 -11.48
CA THR A 93 -14.98 -19.98 -10.22
C THR A 93 -13.65 -19.24 -10.05
N LEU A 94 -12.86 -19.11 -11.13
CA LEU A 94 -11.59 -18.39 -11.12
C LEU A 94 -11.83 -16.89 -10.86
N TYR A 95 -12.76 -16.25 -11.58
CA TYR A 95 -13.12 -14.85 -11.36
C TYR A 95 -13.67 -14.60 -9.94
N ALA A 96 -14.48 -15.52 -9.42
CA ALA A 96 -14.98 -15.44 -8.04
C ALA A 96 -13.85 -15.51 -7.00
N SER A 97 -12.73 -16.15 -7.34
CA SER A 97 -11.56 -16.30 -6.47
C SER A 97 -10.63 -15.08 -6.48
N VAL A 98 -10.70 -14.22 -7.51
CA VAL A 98 -9.85 -13.02 -7.63
C VAL A 98 -10.11 -12.01 -6.50
N GLY A 99 -11.39 -11.73 -6.22
CA GLY A 99 -11.79 -10.77 -5.19
C GLY A 99 -11.25 -11.13 -3.80
N PRO A 100 -11.52 -12.34 -3.29
CA PRO A 100 -10.96 -12.82 -2.02
C PRO A 100 -9.43 -12.81 -1.97
N ALA A 101 -8.75 -13.21 -3.05
CA ALA A 101 -7.28 -13.21 -3.10
C ALA A 101 -6.70 -11.79 -3.02
N LEU A 102 -7.32 -10.81 -3.68
CA LEU A 102 -6.94 -9.40 -3.55
C LEU A 102 -7.21 -8.86 -2.14
N LEU A 103 -8.34 -9.23 -1.55
CA LEU A 103 -8.73 -8.79 -0.21
C LEU A 103 -7.72 -9.26 0.85
N GLY A 104 -7.24 -10.50 0.77
CA GLY A 104 -6.21 -11.03 1.68
C GLY A 104 -4.92 -10.21 1.65
N GLY A 105 -4.49 -9.79 0.46
CA GLY A 105 -3.33 -8.90 0.31
C GLY A 105 -3.56 -7.50 0.86
N ILE A 106 -4.73 -6.89 0.60
CA ILE A 106 -5.09 -5.57 1.14
C ILE A 106 -5.12 -5.60 2.67
N GLN A 107 -5.72 -6.63 3.27
CA GLN A 107 -5.76 -6.79 4.72
C GLN A 107 -4.35 -6.90 5.31
N SER A 108 -3.47 -7.67 4.66
CA SER A 108 -2.07 -7.80 5.10
C SER A 108 -1.32 -6.47 5.06
N ILE A 109 -1.48 -5.70 3.97
CA ILE A 109 -0.90 -4.35 3.85
C ILE A 109 -1.44 -3.42 4.94
N PHE A 110 -2.74 -3.47 5.21
CA PHE A 110 -3.36 -2.66 6.26
C PHE A 110 -2.74 -2.96 7.62
N LEU A 111 -2.60 -4.23 7.99
CA LEU A 111 -2.02 -4.63 9.27
C LEU A 111 -0.55 -4.24 9.40
N ILE A 112 0.25 -4.46 8.35
CA ILE A 112 1.67 -4.04 8.31
C ILE A 112 1.76 -2.51 8.46
N SER A 113 0.92 -1.77 7.74
CA SER A 113 0.88 -0.30 7.79
C SER A 113 0.44 0.21 9.16
N ALA A 114 -0.54 -0.44 9.79
CA ALA A 114 -0.98 -0.10 11.14
C ALA A 114 0.14 -0.31 12.16
N GLY A 115 0.85 -1.44 12.10
CA GLY A 115 2.01 -1.70 12.96
C GLY A 115 3.14 -0.70 12.73
N LEU A 116 3.45 -0.40 11.48
CA LEU A 116 4.45 0.61 11.11
C LEU A 116 4.06 2.01 11.62
N MET A 117 2.79 2.39 11.50
CA MET A 117 2.26 3.65 12.03
C MET A 117 2.40 3.75 13.54
N ILE A 118 2.09 2.68 14.28
CA ILE A 118 2.26 2.64 15.73
C ILE A 118 3.74 2.79 16.09
N GLY A 119 4.64 2.06 15.42
CA GLY A 119 6.08 2.15 15.65
C GLY A 119 6.65 3.54 15.35
N LEU A 120 6.28 4.14 14.21
CA LEU A 120 6.69 5.49 13.84
C LEU A 120 6.12 6.55 14.80
N SER A 121 4.90 6.35 15.28
CA SER A 121 4.29 7.23 16.28
C SER A 121 5.02 7.12 17.62
N ALA A 122 5.32 5.90 18.09
CA ALA A 122 6.09 5.68 19.32
C ALA A 122 7.50 6.27 19.22
N LEU A 123 8.16 6.12 18.06
CA LEU A 123 9.45 6.76 17.81
C LEU A 123 9.33 8.30 17.82
N ASN A 124 8.21 8.84 17.32
CA ASN A 124 7.95 10.27 17.39
C ASN A 124 7.88 10.77 18.85
N PHE A 125 7.30 9.99 19.77
CA PHE A 125 7.29 10.31 21.20
C PHE A 125 8.69 10.28 21.86
N LEU A 126 9.67 9.61 21.25
CA LEU A 126 11.06 9.60 21.72
C LEU A 126 11.87 10.82 21.26
N LEU A 127 11.35 11.60 20.29
CA LEU A 127 12.01 12.82 19.86
C LEU A 127 11.92 13.87 20.97
N LYS A 128 13.06 14.45 21.32
CA LYS A 128 13.17 15.46 22.38
C LYS A 128 12.36 16.71 22.01
N ASP A 129 11.51 17.15 22.93
CA ASP A 129 10.75 18.40 22.78
C ASP A 129 11.71 19.60 22.84
N GLU A 130 11.92 20.27 21.71
CA GLU A 130 12.54 21.60 21.67
C GLU A 130 11.52 22.65 22.12
N THR A 131 11.90 23.50 23.07
CA THR A 131 11.01 24.56 23.59
C THR A 131 10.53 25.47 22.47
N LEU A 132 9.23 25.75 22.45
CA LEU A 132 8.60 26.68 21.50
C LEU A 132 9.30 28.04 21.57
N ARG A 133 9.76 28.55 20.42
CA ARG A 133 10.51 29.82 20.31
C ARG A 133 9.75 31.05 20.83
N HIS A 134 8.43 30.93 21.02
CA HIS A 134 7.57 31.91 21.69
C HIS A 134 6.76 31.22 22.81
N GLY A 135 7.42 30.92 23.93
CA GLY A 135 6.73 30.73 25.22
C GLY A 135 6.34 32.09 25.82
N PRO A 136 5.33 32.13 26.73
CA PRO A 136 4.97 33.36 27.43
C PRO A 136 6.20 33.94 28.16
N PRO A 137 6.34 35.28 28.22
CA PRO A 137 7.47 35.90 28.90
C PRO A 137 7.52 35.47 30.37
N PRO A 138 8.72 35.32 30.95
CA PRO A 138 8.86 34.96 32.36
C PRO A 138 8.12 35.98 33.23
N PRO A 139 7.42 35.54 34.31
CA PRO A 139 6.74 36.47 35.20
C PRO A 139 7.75 37.46 35.77
N THR A 140 7.49 38.74 35.57
CA THR A 140 8.26 39.83 36.19
C THR A 140 8.13 39.67 37.69
N ALA A 141 9.25 39.37 38.36
CA ALA A 141 9.32 39.45 39.81
C ALA A 141 9.15 40.93 40.19
N GLU A 142 8.06 41.23 40.88
CA GLU A 142 7.90 42.48 41.65
C GLU A 142 8.88 42.51 42.84
#